data_AF-A0A382WXK3-F1
#
_entry.id   AF-A0A382WXK3-F1
#
_cell.length_a   1.000
_cell.length_b   1.000
_cell.length_c   1.000
_cell.angle_alpha   90.00
_cell.angle_beta   90.00
_cell.angle_gamma   90.00
#
_symmetry.space_group_name_H-M   'P 1'
#
loop_
_entity.id
_entity.type
_entity.pdbx_description
1 polymer ?
#
loop_
_entity_poly.entity_id
_entity_poly.type
_entity_poly.pdbx_seq_one_letter_code
_entity_poly.pdbx_strand_id
1 'polypeptide(L)'
;EIKSAKGEIIVFIDEIHTVVGAGAAEGGIDASNMMKPALARGELQCLGATTVNEYRKYIEKDAALERRFQPIMVEEPTLETAIEMLMGLKPRYETHHKVTITDDAIKTAVNLSKRYLTERLLPDKAVDLIDEAASKIRIDSQSMPNDLKEKEKEIQHILNQEEAAAQQGDYEKAAEIKTRRIQIEQKYEHEKQSLPNYDKSEMKVLPEHIGNLITDWTGIATNKLLENEADKLLNMEKRLHERIIGQNTPVKLVSDAVRRARAGLNDPDKPIGS
;
A
#
# COMPACT_ATOMS: atom_id res chain seq x y z
N GLU A 1 19.13 -22.50 -26.52
CA GLU A 1 19.44 -22.78 -25.10
C GLU A 1 18.35 -23.63 -24.43
N ILE A 2 17.15 -23.11 -24.19
CA ILE A 2 16.09 -23.87 -23.48
C ILE A 2 15.75 -25.22 -24.16
N LYS A 3 15.54 -25.23 -25.48
CA LYS A 3 15.31 -26.48 -26.23
C LYS A 3 16.50 -27.44 -26.21
N SER A 4 17.71 -26.90 -26.12
CA SER A 4 18.96 -27.66 -26.11
C SER A 4 19.19 -28.33 -24.75
N ALA A 5 18.60 -27.80 -23.68
CA ALA A 5 18.72 -28.28 -22.31
C ALA A 5 17.82 -29.47 -21.96
N LYS A 6 16.96 -29.95 -22.89
CA LYS A 6 16.16 -31.19 -22.76
C LYS A 6 15.42 -31.34 -21.40
N GLY A 7 14.87 -30.26 -20.86
CA GLY A 7 14.11 -30.28 -19.60
C GLY A 7 14.91 -30.01 -18.32
N GLU A 8 16.21 -29.73 -18.40
CA GLU A 8 17.01 -29.33 -17.23
C GLU A 8 16.74 -27.88 -16.80
N ILE A 9 16.13 -27.07 -17.67
CA ILE A 9 15.78 -25.67 -17.39
C ILE A 9 14.28 -25.58 -17.16
N ILE A 10 13.89 -25.10 -15.98
CA ILE A 10 12.52 -24.73 -15.64
C ILE A 10 12.38 -23.22 -15.75
N VAL A 11 11.44 -22.75 -16.56
CA VAL A 11 11.16 -21.32 -16.75
C VAL A 11 9.99 -20.90 -15.87
N PHE A 12 10.11 -19.80 -15.12
CA PHE A 12 8.96 -19.17 -14.47
C PHE A 12 8.38 -18.09 -15.36
N ILE A 13 7.07 -18.13 -15.59
CA ILE A 13 6.34 -17.12 -16.36
C ILE A 13 5.26 -16.55 -15.45
N ASP A 14 5.48 -15.33 -14.99
CA ASP A 14 4.41 -14.58 -14.34
C ASP A 14 3.35 -14.18 -15.37
N GLU A 15 2.11 -14.12 -14.93
CA GLU A 15 0.97 -13.79 -15.79
C GLU A 15 0.93 -14.61 -17.09
N ILE A 16 1.10 -15.93 -17.03
CA ILE A 16 1.25 -16.81 -18.22
C ILE A 16 0.12 -16.65 -19.26
N HIS A 17 -1.06 -16.26 -18.81
CA HIS A 17 -2.21 -15.94 -19.65
C HIS A 17 -1.94 -14.83 -20.69
N THR A 18 -1.02 -13.91 -20.43
CA THR A 18 -0.61 -12.86 -21.39
C THR A 18 0.12 -13.47 -22.59
N VAL A 19 0.94 -14.50 -22.35
CA VAL A 19 1.71 -15.20 -23.38
C VAL A 19 0.82 -16.13 -24.21
N VAL A 20 -0.19 -16.76 -23.60
CA VAL A 20 -1.08 -17.71 -24.31
C VAL A 20 -2.35 -17.08 -24.88
N GLY A 21 -2.81 -15.97 -24.29
CA GLY A 21 -4.07 -15.28 -24.62
C GLY A 21 -3.95 -14.15 -25.65
N ALA A 22 -2.73 -13.70 -25.98
CA ALA A 22 -2.48 -12.62 -26.94
C ALA A 22 -2.95 -12.91 -28.38
N GLY A 23 -3.40 -14.13 -28.70
CA GLY A 23 -4.03 -14.44 -29.99
C GLY A 23 -5.36 -13.71 -30.26
N ALA A 24 -5.94 -13.02 -29.26
CA ALA A 24 -7.22 -12.31 -29.38
C ALA A 24 -7.14 -10.78 -29.18
N ALA A 25 -5.98 -10.23 -28.81
CA ALA A 25 -5.80 -8.79 -28.61
C ALA A 25 -4.95 -8.22 -29.76
N GLU A 26 -5.55 -7.33 -30.57
CA GLU A 26 -4.86 -6.57 -31.60
C GLU A 26 -3.69 -5.78 -30.98
N GLY A 27 -2.46 -6.24 -31.21
CA GLY A 27 -1.24 -5.46 -30.94
C GLY A 27 -0.23 -6.04 -29.94
N GLY A 28 -0.48 -7.20 -29.32
CA GLY A 28 0.49 -7.88 -28.46
C GLY A 28 1.53 -8.69 -29.24
N ILE A 29 2.82 -8.49 -28.96
CA ILE A 29 4.00 -9.04 -29.67
C ILE A 29 3.94 -10.57 -29.88
N ASP A 30 4.52 -11.00 -31.01
CA ASP A 30 4.74 -12.33 -31.61
C ASP A 30 5.25 -13.48 -30.69
N ALA A 31 5.42 -13.24 -29.39
CA ALA A 31 5.84 -14.25 -28.42
C ALA A 31 4.81 -15.39 -28.28
N SER A 32 3.52 -15.10 -28.41
CA SER A 32 2.46 -16.12 -28.33
C SER A 32 2.57 -17.19 -29.41
N ASN A 33 2.88 -16.76 -30.64
CA ASN A 33 3.04 -17.66 -31.80
C ASN A 33 4.24 -18.60 -31.64
N MET A 34 5.28 -18.18 -30.92
CA MET A 34 6.45 -19.02 -30.64
C MET A 34 6.28 -19.89 -29.39
N MET A 35 5.69 -19.35 -28.33
CA MET A 35 5.62 -20.03 -27.02
C MET A 35 4.46 -21.02 -26.94
N LYS A 36 3.29 -20.72 -27.49
CA LYS A 36 2.13 -21.61 -27.44
C LYS A 36 2.41 -22.99 -28.06
N PRO A 37 3.06 -23.11 -29.24
CA PRO A 37 3.42 -24.42 -29.78
C PRO A 37 4.48 -25.15 -28.96
N ALA A 38 5.46 -24.43 -28.38
CA ALA A 38 6.50 -25.03 -27.54
C ALA A 38 5.93 -25.60 -26.22
N LEU A 39 4.97 -24.88 -25.61
CA LEU A 39 4.24 -25.32 -24.42
C LEU A 39 3.35 -26.53 -24.72
N ALA A 40 2.55 -26.47 -25.79
CA ALA A 40 1.69 -27.57 -26.22
C ALA A 40 2.47 -28.87 -26.52
N ARG A 41 3.64 -28.74 -27.16
CA ARG A 41 4.53 -29.88 -27.44
C ARG A 41 5.30 -30.38 -26.21
N GLY A 42 5.34 -29.61 -25.12
CA GLY A 42 6.14 -29.94 -23.93
C GLY A 42 7.65 -29.76 -24.14
N GLU A 43 8.05 -28.98 -25.15
CA GLU A 43 9.47 -28.62 -25.38
C GLU A 43 9.97 -27.59 -24.35
N LEU A 44 9.05 -26.84 -23.75
CA LEU A 44 9.31 -25.81 -22.76
C LEU A 44 8.70 -26.25 -21.43
N GLN A 45 9.56 -26.56 -20.45
CA GLN A 45 9.14 -26.84 -19.08
C GLN A 45 9.04 -25.53 -18.31
N CYS A 46 7.87 -25.22 -17.76
CA CYS A 46 7.65 -23.97 -17.06
C CYS A 46 6.69 -24.07 -15.88
N LEU A 47 6.82 -23.13 -14.95
CA LEU A 47 5.85 -22.78 -13.93
C LEU A 47 5.17 -21.48 -14.34
N GLY A 48 3.84 -21.49 -14.45
CA GLY A 48 3.05 -20.32 -14.82
C GLY A 48 2.24 -19.82 -13.63
N ALA A 49 2.26 -18.51 -13.36
CA ALA A 49 1.35 -17.88 -12.43
C ALA A 49 0.21 -17.19 -13.18
N THR A 50 -1.03 -17.35 -12.71
CA THR A 50 -2.21 -16.70 -13.29
C THR A 50 -3.37 -16.70 -12.29
N THR A 51 -4.41 -15.94 -12.56
CA THR A 51 -5.64 -15.93 -11.75
C THR A 51 -6.58 -17.05 -12.21
N VAL A 52 -7.50 -17.46 -11.34
CA VAL A 52 -8.51 -18.48 -11.65
C VAL A 52 -9.34 -18.12 -12.88
N ASN A 53 -9.68 -16.83 -13.02
CA ASN A 53 -10.46 -16.32 -14.15
C ASN A 53 -9.70 -16.45 -15.47
N GLU A 54 -8.41 -16.10 -15.46
CA GLU A 54 -7.60 -16.15 -16.68
C GLU A 54 -7.18 -17.56 -17.06
N TYR A 55 -6.96 -18.44 -16.07
CA TYR A 55 -6.80 -19.88 -16.30
C TYR A 55 -8.00 -20.46 -17.04
N ARG A 56 -9.23 -20.22 -16.53
CA ARG A 56 -10.49 -20.64 -17.16
C ARG A 56 -10.67 -20.10 -18.57
N LYS A 57 -10.23 -18.87 -18.80
CA LYS A 57 -10.43 -18.18 -20.08
C LYS A 57 -9.47 -18.66 -21.17
N TYR A 58 -8.19 -18.86 -20.84
CA TYR A 58 -7.15 -19.05 -21.86
C TYR A 58 -6.44 -20.41 -21.83
N ILE A 59 -6.42 -21.12 -20.69
CA ILE A 59 -5.70 -22.39 -20.56
C ILE A 59 -6.68 -23.56 -20.58
N GLU A 60 -7.70 -23.54 -19.73
CA GLU A 60 -8.68 -24.63 -19.60
C GLU A 60 -9.48 -24.86 -20.88
N LYS A 61 -9.75 -23.80 -21.65
CA LYS A 61 -10.47 -23.89 -22.94
C LYS A 61 -9.60 -24.40 -24.08
N ASP A 62 -8.28 -24.44 -23.93
CA ASP A 62 -7.36 -24.87 -24.97
C ASP A 62 -6.88 -26.31 -24.71
N ALA A 63 -7.42 -27.26 -25.47
CA ALA A 63 -7.13 -28.69 -25.30
C ALA A 63 -5.65 -29.07 -25.45
N ALA A 64 -4.81 -28.23 -26.08
CA ALA A 64 -3.38 -28.49 -26.19
C ALA A 64 -2.62 -28.07 -24.91
N LEU A 65 -3.07 -26.98 -24.27
CA LEU A 65 -2.48 -26.46 -23.03
C LEU A 65 -3.03 -27.18 -21.80
N GLU A 66 -4.33 -27.48 -21.76
CA GLU A 66 -4.99 -28.20 -20.67
C GLU A 66 -4.32 -29.56 -20.40
N ARG A 67 -3.88 -30.26 -21.46
CA ARG A 67 -3.16 -31.54 -21.33
C ARG A 67 -1.71 -31.41 -20.84
N ARG A 68 -1.19 -30.19 -20.71
CA ARG A 68 0.20 -29.90 -20.36
C ARG A 68 0.33 -29.22 -19.01
N PHE A 69 -0.68 -28.47 -18.59
CA PHE A 69 -0.70 -27.81 -17.30
C PHE A 69 -1.52 -28.61 -16.28
N GLN A 70 -0.94 -28.76 -15.09
CA GLN A 70 -1.67 -29.20 -13.90
C GLN A 70 -1.89 -27.96 -13.02
N PRO A 71 -3.14 -27.52 -12.77
CA PRO A 71 -3.38 -26.39 -11.89
C PRO A 71 -3.07 -26.78 -10.44
N ILE A 72 -2.38 -25.88 -9.74
CA ILE A 72 -2.18 -25.90 -8.29
C ILE A 72 -2.83 -24.63 -7.75
N MET A 73 -3.87 -24.79 -6.95
CA MET A 73 -4.56 -23.64 -6.34
C MET A 73 -3.70 -23.11 -5.20
N VAL A 74 -3.42 -21.80 -5.23
CA VAL A 74 -2.75 -21.09 -4.14
C VAL A 74 -3.83 -20.29 -3.41
N GLU A 75 -4.10 -20.68 -2.18
CA GLU A 75 -5.10 -20.01 -1.34
C GLU A 75 -4.51 -18.75 -0.68
N GLU A 76 -5.40 -17.83 -0.29
CA GLU A 76 -5.01 -16.70 0.55
C GLU A 76 -4.46 -17.24 1.88
N PRO A 77 -3.28 -16.77 2.36
CA PRO A 77 -2.70 -17.24 3.60
C PRO A 77 -3.60 -16.91 4.80
N THR A 78 -3.49 -17.75 5.83
CA THR A 78 -4.11 -17.49 7.14
C THR A 78 -3.50 -16.23 7.78
N LEU A 79 -4.19 -15.68 8.80
CA LEU A 79 -3.67 -14.51 9.53
C LEU A 79 -2.28 -14.79 10.13
N GLU A 80 -2.07 -15.98 10.70
CA GLU A 80 -0.80 -16.40 11.30
C GLU A 80 0.31 -16.49 10.26
N THR A 81 0.05 -17.17 9.14
CA THR A 81 1.02 -17.28 8.04
C THR A 81 1.33 -15.92 7.43
N ALA A 82 0.33 -15.05 7.25
CA ALA A 82 0.56 -13.70 6.74
C ALA A 82 1.44 -12.87 7.69
N ILE A 83 1.25 -12.98 9.00
CA ILE A 83 2.11 -12.33 10.00
C ILE A 83 3.55 -12.85 9.87
N GLU A 84 3.75 -14.17 9.77
CA GLU A 84 5.08 -14.76 9.58
C GLU A 84 5.76 -14.29 8.29
N MET A 85 5.01 -14.21 7.20
CA MET A 85 5.51 -13.67 5.92
C MET A 85 5.97 -12.21 6.08
N LEU A 86 5.16 -11.36 6.73
CA LEU A 86 5.54 -9.97 6.99
C LEU A 86 6.73 -9.86 7.95
N MET A 87 6.84 -10.72 8.96
CA MET A 87 8.00 -10.79 9.85
C MET A 87 9.28 -11.17 9.07
N GLY A 88 9.17 -12.07 8.08
CA GLY A 88 10.27 -12.40 7.18
C GLY A 88 10.69 -11.23 6.27
N LEU A 89 9.73 -10.38 5.88
CA LEU A 89 9.98 -9.19 5.05
C LEU A 89 10.45 -7.98 5.85
N LYS A 90 10.14 -7.92 7.15
CA LYS A 90 10.43 -6.80 8.05
C LYS A 90 11.86 -6.25 7.93
N PRO A 91 12.94 -7.06 8.02
CA PRO A 91 14.31 -6.53 7.97
C PRO A 91 14.64 -5.80 6.66
N ARG A 92 14.05 -6.25 5.55
CA ARG A 92 14.24 -5.64 4.23
C ARG A 92 13.60 -4.26 4.18
N TYR A 93 12.37 -4.11 4.68
CA TYR A 93 11.68 -2.82 4.71
C TYR A 93 12.30 -1.85 5.72
N GLU A 94 12.70 -2.32 6.90
CA GLU A 94 13.43 -1.52 7.89
C GLU A 94 14.72 -0.95 7.30
N THR A 95 15.50 -1.78 6.61
CA THR A 95 16.74 -1.37 5.96
C THR A 95 16.48 -0.37 4.82
N HIS A 96 15.50 -0.66 3.97
CA HIS A 96 15.17 0.18 2.81
C HIS A 96 14.72 1.58 3.24
N HIS A 97 13.85 1.66 4.25
CA HIS A 97 13.24 2.91 4.72
C HIS A 97 14.00 3.57 5.87
N LYS A 98 14.96 2.89 6.47
CA LYS A 98 15.71 3.36 7.66
C LYS A 98 14.78 3.63 8.86
N VAL A 99 13.74 2.82 9.01
CA VAL A 99 12.79 2.86 10.12
C VAL A 99 12.80 1.53 10.87
N THR A 100 12.28 1.49 12.08
CA THR A 100 11.99 0.25 12.82
C THR A 100 10.51 -0.04 12.76
N ILE A 101 10.13 -1.28 12.45
CA ILE A 101 8.72 -1.69 12.38
C ILE A 101 8.41 -2.48 13.65
N THR A 102 7.40 -2.05 14.41
CA THR A 102 7.00 -2.79 15.59
C THR A 102 6.20 -4.04 15.23
N ASP A 103 6.34 -5.10 16.03
CA ASP A 103 5.64 -6.36 15.79
C ASP A 103 4.12 -6.18 15.87
N ASP A 104 3.67 -5.29 16.74
CA ASP A 104 2.26 -4.94 16.86
C ASP A 104 1.75 -4.15 15.64
N ALA A 105 2.59 -3.36 14.97
CA ALA A 105 2.23 -2.73 13.70
C ALA A 105 1.99 -3.77 12.61
N ILE A 106 2.81 -4.82 12.53
CA ILE A 106 2.61 -5.94 11.58
C ILE A 106 1.30 -6.67 11.84
N LYS A 107 1.06 -7.06 13.10
CA LYS A 107 -0.21 -7.70 13.50
C LYS A 107 -1.41 -6.81 13.17
N THR A 108 -1.29 -5.50 13.42
CA THR A 108 -2.33 -4.52 13.14
C THR A 108 -2.57 -4.39 11.63
N ALA A 109 -1.51 -4.35 10.81
CA ALA A 109 -1.62 -4.29 9.36
C ALA A 109 -2.35 -5.51 8.79
N VAL A 110 -2.01 -6.73 9.25
CA VAL A 110 -2.70 -7.95 8.81
C VAL A 110 -4.17 -7.95 9.24
N ASN A 111 -4.45 -7.68 10.53
CA ASN A 111 -5.81 -7.72 11.06
C ASN A 111 -6.72 -6.66 10.44
N LEU A 112 -6.27 -5.40 10.38
CA LEU A 112 -7.08 -4.31 9.85
C LEU A 112 -7.23 -4.42 8.32
N SER A 113 -6.20 -4.81 7.58
CA SER A 113 -6.32 -5.00 6.13
C SER A 113 -7.26 -6.14 5.77
N LYS A 114 -7.25 -7.27 6.51
CA LYS A 114 -8.25 -8.34 6.31
C LYS A 114 -9.67 -7.83 6.51
N ARG A 115 -9.86 -6.92 7.46
CA ARG A 115 -11.17 -6.43 7.88
C ARG A 115 -11.76 -5.35 6.97
N TYR A 116 -10.93 -4.41 6.50
CA TYR A 116 -11.36 -3.18 5.83
C TYR A 116 -10.99 -3.14 4.34
N LEU A 117 -10.00 -3.93 3.90
CA LEU A 117 -9.58 -4.02 2.50
C LEU A 117 -9.99 -5.38 1.96
N THR A 118 -11.29 -5.55 1.69
CA THR A 118 -11.89 -6.83 1.25
C THR A 118 -11.57 -7.20 -0.19
N GLU A 119 -11.34 -6.19 -1.04
CA GLU A 119 -11.08 -6.38 -2.48
C GLU A 119 -9.66 -6.87 -2.79
N ARG A 120 -8.82 -7.04 -1.76
CA ARG A 120 -7.43 -7.44 -1.88
C ARG A 120 -7.14 -8.64 -0.98
N LEU A 121 -6.17 -9.45 -1.38
CA LEU A 121 -5.80 -10.67 -0.67
C LEU A 121 -4.58 -10.44 0.22
N LEU A 122 -4.50 -11.14 1.35
CA LEU A 122 -3.26 -11.27 2.10
C LEU A 122 -2.21 -12.06 1.30
N PRO A 123 -0.90 -11.85 1.55
CA PRO A 123 -0.32 -10.87 2.47
C PRO A 123 -0.14 -9.47 1.84
N ASP A 124 -0.34 -9.35 0.52
CA ASP A 124 -0.03 -8.18 -0.31
C ASP A 124 -0.59 -6.86 0.26
N LYS A 125 -1.89 -6.82 0.58
CA LYS A 125 -2.51 -5.63 1.18
C LYS A 125 -1.92 -5.19 2.52
N ALA A 126 -1.36 -6.12 3.29
CA ALA A 126 -0.72 -5.80 4.57
C ALA A 126 0.71 -5.31 4.36
N VAL A 127 1.41 -5.88 3.36
CA VAL A 127 2.73 -5.40 2.93
C VAL A 127 2.65 -3.94 2.48
N ASP A 128 1.64 -3.59 1.66
CA ASP A 128 1.46 -2.22 1.19
C ASP A 128 1.24 -1.22 2.32
N LEU A 129 0.42 -1.57 3.33
CA LEU A 129 0.22 -0.71 4.50
C LEU A 129 1.52 -0.46 5.27
N ILE A 130 2.35 -1.49 5.41
CA ILE A 130 3.65 -1.37 6.08
C ILE A 130 4.61 -0.51 5.25
N ASP A 131 4.65 -0.73 3.94
CA ASP A 131 5.52 0.03 3.03
C ASP A 131 5.15 1.51 2.98
N GLU A 132 3.85 1.82 2.90
CA GLU A 132 3.35 3.19 2.91
C GLU A 132 3.58 3.85 4.27
N ALA A 133 3.36 3.15 5.38
CA ALA A 133 3.63 3.68 6.72
C ALA A 133 5.12 3.98 6.91
N ALA A 134 5.99 3.08 6.49
CA ALA A 134 7.43 3.26 6.57
C ALA A 134 7.90 4.45 5.71
N SER A 135 7.36 4.56 4.49
CA SER A 135 7.64 5.67 3.57
C SER A 135 7.16 7.01 4.14
N LYS A 136 5.95 7.05 4.69
CA LYS A 136 5.36 8.26 5.28
C LYS A 136 6.20 8.78 6.45
N ILE A 137 6.56 7.91 7.39
CA ILE A 137 7.41 8.30 8.53
C ILE A 137 8.76 8.81 8.07
N ARG A 138 9.36 8.16 7.07
CA ARG A 138 10.64 8.61 6.51
C ARG A 138 10.51 9.99 5.89
N ILE A 139 9.47 10.23 5.08
CA ILE A 139 9.21 11.52 4.45
C ILE A 139 8.99 12.60 5.51
N ASP A 140 8.15 12.32 6.50
CA ASP A 140 7.81 13.25 7.58
C ASP A 140 9.05 13.60 8.41
N SER A 141 9.92 12.62 8.70
CA SER A 141 11.18 12.85 9.42
C SER A 141 12.21 13.68 8.63
N GLN A 142 12.19 13.60 7.30
CA GLN A 142 13.04 14.42 6.42
C GLN A 142 12.40 15.77 6.10
N SER A 143 11.12 15.94 6.41
CA SER A 143 10.40 17.14 6.09
C SER A 143 10.76 18.25 7.08
N MET A 144 11.39 19.30 6.56
CA MET A 144 11.53 20.56 7.28
C MET A 144 10.12 21.04 7.69
N PRO A 145 9.91 21.49 8.94
CA PRO A 145 8.66 22.09 9.37
C PRO A 145 8.18 23.16 8.39
N ASN A 146 6.87 23.28 8.20
CA ASN A 146 6.30 24.21 7.23
C ASN A 146 6.78 25.65 7.44
N ASP A 147 6.95 26.09 8.69
CA ASP A 147 7.48 27.42 9.01
C ASP A 147 8.91 27.64 8.46
N LEU A 148 9.78 26.65 8.58
CA LEU A 148 11.14 26.72 8.03
C LEU A 148 11.15 26.66 6.50
N LYS A 149 10.24 25.90 5.87
CA LYS A 149 10.06 25.90 4.41
C LYS A 149 9.54 27.25 3.90
N GLU A 150 8.66 27.92 4.65
CA GLU A 150 8.18 29.27 4.31
C GLU A 150 9.30 30.30 4.42
N LYS A 151 10.10 30.25 5.49
CA LYS A 151 11.29 31.10 5.66
C LYS A 151 12.33 30.90 4.56
N GLU A 152 12.57 29.66 4.13
CA GLU A 152 13.45 29.37 3.00
C GLU A 152 12.93 30.00 1.69
N LYS A 153 11.62 29.92 1.42
CA LYS A 153 10.99 30.62 0.28
C LYS A 153 11.10 32.14 0.41
N GLU A 154 10.94 32.70 1.61
CA GLU A 154 11.11 34.13 1.86
C GLU A 154 12.55 34.57 1.57
N ILE A 155 13.55 33.82 2.04
CA ILE A 155 14.98 34.09 1.77
C ILE A 155 15.25 34.10 0.26
N GLN A 156 14.72 33.12 -0.48
CA GLN A 156 14.84 33.07 -1.94
C GLN A 156 14.16 34.26 -2.63
N HIS A 157 13.00 34.69 -2.14
CA HIS A 157 12.32 35.86 -2.67
C HIS A 157 13.16 37.14 -2.45
N ILE A 158 13.73 37.31 -1.27
CA ILE A 158 14.59 38.44 -0.91
C ILE A 158 15.88 38.44 -1.73
N LEU A 159 16.48 37.27 -1.98
CA LEU A 159 17.64 37.12 -2.88
C LEU A 159 17.34 37.68 -4.28
N ASN A 160 16.22 37.27 -4.87
CA ASN A 160 15.83 37.76 -6.19
C ASN A 160 15.59 39.28 -6.20
N GLN A 161 15.05 39.85 -5.11
CA GLN A 161 14.88 41.29 -4.97
C GLN A 161 16.22 42.02 -4.83
N GLU A 162 17.18 41.45 -4.09
CA GLU A 162 18.55 41.98 -3.91
C GLU A 162 19.25 42.05 -5.28
N GLU A 163 19.20 40.97 -6.05
CA GLU A 163 19.81 40.89 -7.38
C GLU A 163 19.14 41.87 -8.37
N ALA A 164 17.81 41.97 -8.36
CA ALA A 164 17.10 42.90 -9.22
C ALA A 164 17.45 44.36 -8.92
N ALA A 165 17.54 44.74 -7.63
CA ALA A 165 17.95 46.09 -7.22
C ALA A 165 19.40 46.39 -7.63
N ALA A 166 20.30 45.42 -7.46
CA ALA A 166 21.69 45.55 -7.88
C ALA A 166 21.84 45.70 -9.41
N GLN A 167 21.07 44.95 -10.21
CA GLN A 167 21.05 45.07 -11.66
C GLN A 167 20.52 46.43 -12.15
N GLN A 168 19.61 47.04 -11.39
CA GLN A 168 19.06 48.37 -11.68
C GLN A 168 19.99 49.52 -11.24
N GLY A 169 21.13 49.22 -10.60
CA GLY A 169 22.08 50.21 -10.08
C GLY A 169 21.64 50.87 -8.78
N ASP A 170 20.59 50.36 -8.13
CA ASP A 170 20.09 50.85 -6.84
C ASP A 170 20.84 50.15 -5.69
N TYR A 171 22.10 50.54 -5.52
CA TYR A 171 23.02 49.90 -4.57
C TYR A 171 22.63 50.12 -3.10
N GLU A 172 21.96 51.23 -2.79
CA GLU A 172 21.50 51.54 -1.43
C GLU A 172 20.36 50.59 -1.03
N LYS A 173 19.35 50.44 -1.89
CA LYS A 173 18.27 49.48 -1.69
C LYS A 173 18.77 48.03 -1.67
N ALA A 174 19.71 47.68 -2.53
CA ALA A 174 20.32 46.35 -2.51
C ALA A 174 21.03 46.07 -1.16
N ALA A 175 21.71 47.05 -0.58
CA ALA A 175 22.36 46.91 0.72
C ALA A 175 21.36 46.73 1.88
N GLU A 176 20.22 47.44 1.85
CA GLU A 176 19.13 47.25 2.83
C GLU A 176 18.51 45.85 2.74
N ILE A 177 18.20 45.40 1.52
CA ILE A 177 17.63 44.06 1.27
C ILE A 177 18.60 42.97 1.73
N LYS A 178 19.89 43.13 1.42
CA LYS A 178 20.95 42.22 1.87
C LYS A 178 21.02 42.11 3.39
N THR A 179 20.91 43.24 4.10
CA THR A 179 20.93 43.27 5.56
C THR A 179 19.74 42.50 6.14
N ARG A 180 18.55 42.69 5.55
CA ARG A 180 17.33 41.94 5.94
C ARG A 180 17.47 40.44 5.65
N ARG A 181 18.04 40.05 4.50
CA ARG A 181 18.31 38.66 4.15
C ARG A 181 19.17 37.98 5.22
N ILE A 182 20.29 38.60 5.59
CA ILE A 182 21.24 38.05 6.58
C ILE A 182 20.54 37.83 7.94
N GLN A 183 19.67 38.75 8.37
CA GLN A 183 18.93 38.59 9.62
C GLN A 183 17.97 37.39 9.59
N ILE A 184 17.27 37.18 8.47
CA ILE A 184 16.34 36.06 8.30
C ILE A 184 17.11 34.75 8.17
N GLU A 185 18.22 34.72 7.42
CA GLU A 185 19.11 33.57 7.32
C GLU A 185 19.68 33.15 8.68
N GLN A 186 20.13 34.10 9.51
CA GLN A 186 20.61 33.80 10.85
C GLN A 186 19.53 33.18 11.74
N LYS A 187 18.29 33.68 11.65
CA LYS A 187 17.15 33.08 12.37
C LYS A 187 16.82 31.70 11.85
N TYR A 188 16.78 31.51 10.53
CA TYR A 188 16.54 30.23 9.89
C TYR A 188 17.58 29.19 10.32
N GLU A 189 18.88 29.53 10.31
CA GLU A 189 19.92 28.59 10.73
C GLU A 189 19.92 28.30 12.22
N HIS A 190 19.60 29.29 13.05
CA HIS A 190 19.42 29.04 14.48
C HIS A 190 18.23 28.10 14.74
N GLU A 191 17.08 28.36 14.11
CA GLU A 191 15.88 27.53 14.25
C GLU A 191 16.11 26.12 13.71
N LYS A 192 16.79 25.99 12.57
CA LYS A 192 17.15 24.71 11.95
C LYS A 192 18.15 23.91 12.79
N GLN A 193 19.10 24.56 13.46
CA GLN A 193 20.02 23.90 14.40
C GLN A 193 19.35 23.55 15.73
N SER A 194 18.34 24.33 16.14
CA SER A 194 17.53 24.05 17.33
C SER A 194 16.46 22.99 17.09
N LEU A 195 16.20 22.60 15.83
CA LEU A 195 15.40 21.41 15.57
C LEU A 195 16.06 20.24 16.29
N PRO A 196 15.30 19.48 17.08
CA PRO A 196 15.82 18.23 17.58
C PRO A 196 16.34 17.44 16.37
N ASN A 197 17.58 16.97 16.44
CA ASN A 197 18.03 15.91 15.54
C ASN A 197 16.95 14.84 15.65
N TYR A 198 16.17 14.62 14.59
CA TYR A 198 15.08 13.65 14.57
C TYR A 198 15.67 12.35 15.12
N ASP A 199 15.29 12.03 16.35
CA ASP A 199 15.91 10.93 17.05
C ASP A 199 15.50 9.66 16.32
N LYS A 200 16.44 8.75 16.08
CA LYS A 200 16.14 7.45 15.48
C LYS A 200 15.08 6.70 16.29
N SER A 201 14.89 7.07 17.57
CA SER A 201 13.84 6.54 18.43
C SER A 201 12.42 6.84 17.93
N GLU A 202 12.20 7.89 17.14
CA GLU A 202 10.90 8.27 16.54
C GLU A 202 10.66 7.69 15.14
N MET A 203 11.68 7.12 14.48
CA MET A 203 11.53 6.47 13.17
C MET A 203 10.93 5.07 13.33
N LYS A 204 9.75 4.97 13.93
CA LYS A 204 9.08 3.70 14.26
C LYS A 204 7.70 3.59 13.63
N VAL A 205 7.46 2.52 12.88
CA VAL A 205 6.10 2.15 12.45
C VAL A 205 5.37 1.52 13.63
N LEU A 206 4.33 2.22 14.10
CA LEU A 206 3.47 1.84 15.22
C LEU A 206 2.06 1.47 14.73
N PRO A 207 1.25 0.76 15.53
CA PRO A 207 -0.12 0.40 15.19
C PRO A 207 -1.00 1.59 14.78
N GLU A 208 -0.80 2.76 15.40
CA GLU A 208 -1.60 3.96 15.12
C GLU A 208 -1.35 4.47 13.70
N HIS A 209 -0.13 4.35 13.20
CA HIS A 209 0.21 4.74 11.82
C HIS A 209 -0.55 3.91 10.79
N ILE A 210 -0.68 2.60 11.05
CA ILE A 210 -1.45 1.68 10.21
C ILE A 210 -2.94 2.02 10.24
N GLY A 211 -3.48 2.31 11.43
CA GLY A 211 -4.86 2.76 11.57
C GLY A 211 -5.12 4.02 10.74
N ASN A 212 -4.29 5.05 10.91
CA ASN A 212 -4.41 6.30 10.17
C ASN A 212 -4.44 6.08 8.66
N LEU A 213 -3.56 5.23 8.12
CA LEU A 213 -3.56 4.92 6.69
C LEU A 213 -4.85 4.25 6.22
N ILE A 214 -5.38 3.30 6.99
CA ILE A 214 -6.67 2.67 6.65
C ILE A 214 -7.80 3.70 6.70
N THR A 215 -7.76 4.64 7.65
CA THR A 215 -8.72 5.74 7.68
C THR A 215 -8.58 6.61 6.43
N ASP A 216 -7.35 6.93 6.01
CA ASP A 216 -7.08 7.74 4.82
C ASP A 216 -7.58 7.05 3.54
N TRP A 217 -7.36 5.73 3.42
CA TRP A 217 -7.76 4.96 2.24
C TRP A 217 -9.26 4.66 2.17
N THR A 218 -9.90 4.39 3.31
CA THR A 218 -11.29 3.91 3.36
C THR A 218 -12.29 4.96 3.82
N GLY A 219 -11.82 6.07 4.41
CA GLY A 219 -12.65 7.05 5.11
C GLY A 219 -13.20 6.56 6.46
N ILE A 220 -12.86 5.34 6.90
CA ILE A 220 -13.39 4.74 8.14
C ILE A 220 -12.44 5.02 9.29
N ALA A 221 -12.85 5.88 10.22
CA ALA A 221 -12.04 6.28 11.37
C ALA A 221 -11.63 5.09 12.26
N THR A 222 -10.35 4.74 12.22
CA THR A 222 -9.77 3.66 13.01
C THR A 222 -9.32 4.09 14.40
N ASN A 223 -9.02 5.37 14.64
CA ASN A 223 -8.49 5.83 15.94
C ASN A 223 -9.48 5.69 17.09
N LYS A 224 -10.77 5.49 16.80
CA LYS A 224 -11.78 5.13 17.79
C LYS A 224 -11.81 3.62 18.09
N LEU A 225 -10.88 2.80 17.57
CA LEU A 225 -10.88 1.32 17.65
C LEU A 225 -10.13 0.74 18.86
N LEU A 226 -9.62 1.57 19.79
CA LEU A 226 -9.23 1.08 21.12
C LEU A 226 -10.43 0.60 21.94
N GLU A 227 -11.67 0.96 21.54
CA GLU A 227 -12.87 0.29 22.02
C GLU A 227 -12.95 -1.13 21.44
N ASN A 228 -13.18 -2.10 22.32
CA ASN A 228 -13.35 -3.50 21.98
C ASN A 228 -14.40 -3.63 20.86
N GLU A 229 -14.07 -4.35 19.79
CA GLU A 229 -14.96 -4.50 18.62
C GLU A 229 -16.33 -5.07 19.00
N ALA A 230 -16.33 -5.97 19.98
CA ALA A 230 -17.53 -6.50 20.60
C ALA A 230 -18.46 -5.37 21.08
N ASP A 231 -17.93 -4.33 21.71
CA ASP A 231 -18.71 -3.21 22.23
C ASP A 231 -19.28 -2.34 21.13
N LYS A 232 -18.55 -2.16 20.02
CA LYS A 232 -19.07 -1.42 18.85
C LYS A 232 -20.22 -2.16 18.19
N LEU A 233 -20.10 -3.48 18.07
CA LEU A 233 -21.14 -4.35 17.51
C LEU A 233 -22.36 -4.41 18.43
N LEU A 234 -22.16 -4.50 19.75
CA LEU A 234 -23.22 -4.46 20.75
C LEU A 234 -23.99 -3.14 20.69
N ASN A 235 -23.30 -2.01 20.53
CA ASN A 235 -23.89 -0.68 20.53
C ASN A 235 -24.21 -0.13 19.12
N MET A 236 -24.14 -0.95 18.07
CA MET A 236 -24.25 -0.52 16.67
C MET A 236 -25.59 0.17 16.38
N GLU A 237 -26.70 -0.45 16.77
CA GLU A 237 -28.06 0.09 16.55
C GLU A 237 -28.22 1.48 17.19
N LYS A 238 -27.77 1.62 18.44
CA LYS A 238 -27.83 2.87 19.19
C LYS A 238 -27.02 3.97 18.49
N ARG A 239 -25.80 3.64 18.04
CA ARG A 239 -24.93 4.58 17.31
C ARG A 239 -25.50 4.97 15.95
N LEU A 240 -26.14 4.04 15.24
CA LEU A 240 -26.82 4.35 13.98
C LEU A 240 -28.00 5.30 14.20
N HIS A 241 -28.75 5.14 15.30
CA HIS A 241 -29.85 6.03 15.65
C HIS A 241 -29.43 7.45 16.07
N GLU A 242 -28.15 7.69 16.40
CA GLU A 242 -27.63 9.06 16.57
C GLU A 242 -27.65 9.86 15.26
N ARG A 243 -27.64 9.16 14.11
CA ARG A 243 -27.66 9.76 12.77
C ARG A 243 -28.93 9.46 11.98
N ILE A 244 -29.64 8.38 12.31
CA ILE A 244 -30.83 7.92 11.60
C ILE A 244 -32.04 8.04 12.52
N ILE A 245 -32.96 8.92 12.14
CA ILE A 245 -34.23 9.12 12.86
C ILE A 245 -35.28 8.16 12.29
N GLY A 246 -35.90 7.34 13.14
CA GLY A 246 -36.86 6.32 12.74
C GLY A 246 -36.19 5.07 12.13
N GLN A 247 -36.93 4.31 11.32
CA GLN A 247 -36.42 3.09 10.65
C GLN A 247 -35.84 2.02 11.62
N ASN A 248 -36.48 1.83 12.77
CA ASN A 248 -36.02 0.88 13.80
C ASN A 248 -35.85 -0.54 13.24
N THR A 249 -36.80 -1.02 12.41
CA THR A 249 -36.76 -2.37 11.85
C THR A 249 -35.60 -2.54 10.84
N PRO A 250 -35.42 -1.67 9.83
CA PRO A 250 -34.24 -1.77 8.95
C PRO A 250 -32.91 -1.63 9.67
N VAL A 251 -32.77 -0.69 10.62
CA VAL A 251 -31.52 -0.49 11.38
C VAL A 251 -31.16 -1.75 12.17
N LYS A 252 -32.15 -2.38 12.81
CA LYS A 252 -31.96 -3.66 13.52
C LYS A 252 -31.52 -4.78 12.58
N LEU A 253 -32.22 -4.96 11.45
CA LEU A 253 -31.91 -6.03 10.48
C LEU A 253 -30.49 -5.90 9.93
N VAL A 254 -30.07 -4.68 9.56
CA VAL A 254 -28.70 -4.43 9.07
C VAL A 254 -27.67 -4.68 10.17
N SER A 255 -27.94 -4.21 11.39
CA SER A 255 -27.03 -4.42 12.53
C SER A 255 -26.85 -5.91 12.86
N ASP A 256 -27.92 -6.70 12.77
CA ASP A 256 -27.88 -8.16 12.96
C ASP A 256 -27.11 -8.88 11.85
N ALA A 257 -27.30 -8.48 10.59
CA ALA A 257 -26.54 -9.03 9.47
C ALA A 257 -25.03 -8.76 9.62
N VAL A 258 -24.67 -7.51 9.95
CA VAL A 258 -23.26 -7.12 10.16
C VAL A 258 -22.65 -7.83 11.37
N ARG A 259 -23.38 -7.97 12.49
CA ARG A 259 -22.92 -8.74 13.66
C ARG A 259 -22.62 -10.19 13.32
N ARG A 260 -23.51 -10.87 12.60
CA ARG A 260 -23.31 -12.27 12.19
C ARG A 260 -22.08 -12.43 11.29
N ALA A 261 -21.93 -11.54 10.30
CA ALA A 261 -20.77 -11.55 9.42
C ALA A 261 -19.46 -11.35 10.18
N ARG A 262 -19.43 -10.42 11.13
CA ARG A 262 -18.21 -10.12 11.92
C ARG A 262 -17.90 -11.19 12.97
N ALA A 263 -18.90 -11.93 13.46
CA ALA A 263 -18.70 -13.06 14.35
C ALA A 263 -18.25 -14.35 13.64
N GLY A 264 -18.05 -14.32 12.31
CA GLY A 264 -17.70 -15.51 11.52
C GLY A 264 -18.84 -16.53 11.41
N LEU A 265 -20.08 -16.09 11.66
CA LEU A 265 -21.28 -16.94 11.59
C LEU A 265 -21.97 -16.89 10.22
N ASN A 266 -21.40 -16.15 9.26
CA ASN A 266 -21.88 -16.11 7.88
C ASN A 266 -21.02 -16.98 6.95
N ASP A 267 -21.66 -17.42 5.87
CA ASP A 267 -21.03 -18.08 4.74
C ASP A 267 -19.99 -17.14 4.07
N PRO A 268 -18.70 -17.53 3.97
CA PRO A 268 -17.65 -16.71 3.36
C PRO A 268 -17.93 -16.34 1.91
N ASP A 269 -18.71 -17.16 1.20
CA ASP A 269 -19.02 -16.97 -0.23
C ASP A 269 -20.24 -16.07 -0.46
N LYS A 270 -20.82 -15.49 0.60
CA LYS A 270 -21.99 -14.61 0.51
C LYS A 270 -21.67 -13.18 0.95
N PRO A 271 -22.30 -12.17 0.33
CA PRO A 271 -22.18 -10.79 0.76
C PRO A 271 -22.69 -10.62 2.20
N ILE A 272 -22.06 -9.71 2.93
CA ILE A 272 -22.27 -9.46 4.37
C ILE A 272 -23.74 -9.14 4.73
N GLY A 273 -24.48 -8.51 3.80
CA GLY A 273 -25.85 -8.04 4.01
C GLY A 273 -26.88 -8.76 3.15
N SER A 274 -27.01 -10.08 3.30
CA SER A 274 -28.13 -10.86 2.74
C SER A 274 -29.28 -11.01 3.73
#